data_AF-A0A2N7B5J2-F1
#
_entry.id   AF-A0A2N7B5J2-F1
#
_cell.length_a   1.000
_cell.length_b   1.000
_cell.length_c   1.000
_cell.angle_alpha   90.00
_cell.angle_beta   90.00
_cell.angle_gamma   90.00
#
_symmetry.space_group_name_H-M   'P 1'
#
loop_
_entity.id
_entity.type
_entity.pdbx_description
1 polymer ?
#
loop_
_entity_poly.entity_id
_entity_poly.type
_entity_poly.pdbx_seq_one_letter_code
_entity_poly.pdbx_strand_id
1 'polypeptide(L)'
;MIRYMQGFQERENPKDWLVHSSKPIFCMRLLVYFSLLLILPLAGWAQERTLSGRVTAEGGQGLPGVNVLLKGTSIGTSTDAEGRFTLRTTTTDGTLIFLRLAT
;
A
#
# COMPACT_ATOMS: atom_id res chain seq x y z
N MET A 1 44.33 -51.45 -52.02
CA MET A 1 43.22 -50.56 -52.41
C MET A 1 41.95 -51.29 -51.98
N ILE A 2 41.23 -50.92 -50.93
CA ILE A 2 40.52 -49.66 -50.69
C ILE A 2 40.36 -49.46 -49.17
N ARG A 3 40.64 -48.25 -48.71
CA ARG A 3 40.48 -47.72 -47.35
C ARG A 3 39.09 -47.09 -47.28
N TYR A 4 38.21 -47.47 -46.36
CA TYR A 4 37.18 -46.55 -45.82
C TYR A 4 36.85 -46.89 -44.37
N MET A 5 37.64 -46.27 -43.48
CA MET A 5 37.19 -45.78 -42.19
C MET A 5 36.17 -44.66 -42.44
N GLN A 6 34.97 -44.78 -41.90
CA GLN A 6 34.10 -43.67 -41.47
C GLN A 6 32.92 -44.34 -40.78
N GLY A 7 32.95 -44.46 -39.46
CA GLY A 7 32.57 -43.32 -38.63
C GLY A 7 31.05 -43.30 -38.58
N PHE A 8 30.48 -44.19 -37.78
CA PHE A 8 29.06 -44.23 -37.44
C PHE A 8 28.76 -42.97 -36.61
N GLN A 9 28.58 -41.85 -37.30
CA GLN A 9 28.04 -40.61 -36.75
C GLN A 9 26.54 -40.85 -36.56
N GLU A 10 26.21 -41.39 -35.39
CA GLU A 10 24.84 -41.58 -34.93
C GLU A 10 24.19 -40.23 -34.67
N ARG A 11 23.68 -39.64 -35.75
CA ARG A 11 22.46 -38.83 -35.86
C ARG A 11 22.01 -38.18 -34.54
N GLU A 12 22.69 -37.14 -34.10
CA GLU A 12 22.07 -36.18 -33.17
C GLU A 12 20.85 -35.60 -33.87
N ASN A 13 19.69 -35.95 -33.34
CA ASN A 13 18.42 -35.66 -33.94
C ASN A 13 18.02 -34.24 -33.52
N PRO A 14 17.85 -33.29 -34.46
CA PRO A 14 17.64 -31.87 -34.16
C PRO A 14 16.26 -31.54 -33.57
N LYS A 15 15.61 -32.49 -32.90
CA LYS A 15 14.41 -32.30 -32.07
C LYS A 15 14.69 -32.61 -30.60
N ASP A 16 15.87 -33.12 -30.28
CA ASP A 16 16.26 -33.51 -28.92
C ASP A 16 16.54 -32.26 -28.04
N TRP A 17 17.01 -31.16 -28.64
CA TRP A 17 17.20 -29.86 -27.97
C TRP A 17 15.89 -29.12 -27.64
N LEU A 18 14.80 -29.45 -28.35
CA LEU A 18 13.48 -28.83 -28.13
C LEU A 18 12.76 -29.39 -26.90
N VAL A 19 13.10 -30.60 -26.47
CA VAL A 19 12.42 -31.29 -25.36
C VAL A 19 13.10 -31.01 -24.00
N HIS A 20 14.40 -30.68 -24.00
CA HIS A 20 15.14 -30.44 -22.74
C HIS A 20 14.98 -29.02 -22.20
N SER A 21 14.70 -28.03 -23.04
CA SER A 21 14.46 -26.63 -22.60
C SER A 21 13.11 -26.45 -21.90
N SER A 22 12.23 -27.46 -22.00
CA SER A 22 10.85 -27.37 -21.54
C SER A 22 10.61 -28.16 -20.25
N LYS A 23 11.21 -27.73 -19.12
CA LYS A 23 10.47 -27.81 -17.86
C LYS A 23 9.84 -26.45 -17.57
N PRO A 24 8.88 -25.99 -18.41
CA PRO A 24 8.23 -24.70 -18.23
C PRO A 24 7.48 -24.67 -16.91
N ILE A 25 7.18 -25.82 -16.31
CA ILE A 25 6.45 -25.97 -15.04
C ILE A 25 7.22 -25.35 -13.87
N PHE A 26 8.55 -25.45 -13.84
CA PHE A 26 9.37 -24.84 -12.78
C PHE A 26 9.49 -23.34 -12.97
N CYS A 27 9.71 -22.90 -14.21
CA CYS A 27 9.78 -21.49 -14.59
C CYS A 27 8.43 -20.78 -14.42
N MET A 28 7.33 -21.49 -14.69
CA MET A 28 5.95 -21.02 -14.59
C MET A 28 5.51 -20.92 -13.12
N ARG A 29 5.88 -21.89 -12.27
CA ARG A 29 5.68 -21.78 -10.82
C ARG A 29 6.50 -20.63 -10.24
N LEU A 30 7.76 -20.47 -10.65
CA LEU A 30 8.62 -19.36 -10.25
C LEU A 30 8.07 -17.99 -10.70
N LEU A 31 7.53 -17.89 -11.92
CA LEU A 31 6.88 -16.67 -12.43
C LEU A 31 5.61 -16.30 -11.65
N VAL A 32 4.80 -17.29 -11.24
CA VAL A 32 3.62 -17.05 -10.40
C VAL A 32 4.02 -16.58 -9.00
N TYR A 33 5.08 -17.13 -8.40
CA TYR A 33 5.61 -16.62 -7.12
C TYR A 33 6.21 -15.22 -7.25
N PHE A 34 6.90 -14.93 -8.37
CA PHE A 34 7.47 -13.61 -8.65
C PHE A 34 6.39 -12.55 -8.87
N SER A 35 5.31 -12.88 -9.60
CA SER A 35 4.17 -11.97 -9.77
C SER A 35 3.41 -11.75 -8.47
N LEU A 36 3.25 -12.79 -7.64
CA LEU A 36 2.63 -12.67 -6.32
C LEU A 36 3.45 -11.76 -5.41
N LEU A 37 4.79 -11.92 -5.36
CA LEU A 37 5.70 -11.08 -4.59
C LEU A 37 5.63 -9.60 -5.00
N LEU A 38 5.45 -9.32 -6.30
CA LEU A 38 5.38 -7.95 -6.83
C LEU A 38 4.10 -7.20 -6.42
N ILE A 39 3.02 -7.92 -6.07
CA ILE A 39 1.70 -7.34 -5.76
C ILE A 39 1.53 -7.05 -4.26
N LEU A 40 2.29 -7.70 -3.37
CA LEU A 40 2.21 -7.49 -1.92
C LEU A 40 2.48 -6.05 -1.41
N PRO A 41 3.40 -5.23 -1.96
CA PRO A 41 3.72 -3.93 -1.37
C PRO A 41 2.63 -2.86 -1.58
N LEU A 42 1.60 -3.14 -2.39
CA LEU A 42 0.51 -2.18 -2.65
C LEU A 42 -0.49 -2.03 -1.49
N ALA A 43 -0.47 -2.94 -0.52
CA ALA A 43 -1.43 -2.92 0.60
C ALA A 43 -1.05 -1.97 1.76
N GLY A 44 0.08 -1.25 1.67
CA GLY A 44 0.64 -0.45 2.76
C GLY A 44 0.18 1.02 2.85
N TRP A 45 -0.95 1.39 2.23
CA TRP A 45 -1.42 2.78 2.27
C TRP A 45 -2.18 3.02 3.57
N ALA A 46 -1.52 3.66 4.54
CA ALA A 46 -2.18 4.17 5.73
C ALA A 46 -3.39 5.04 5.30
N GLN A 47 -4.60 4.60 5.62
CA GLN A 47 -5.83 5.33 5.30
C GLN A 47 -5.91 6.58 6.16
N GLU A 48 -5.37 7.68 5.65
CA GLU A 48 -5.58 9.00 6.22
C GLU A 48 -7.06 9.36 6.07
N ARG A 49 -7.76 9.43 7.20
CA ARG A 49 -9.15 9.87 7.29
C ARG A 49 -9.19 11.34 7.64
N THR A 50 -10.16 12.04 7.08
CA THR A 50 -10.41 13.45 7.41
C THR A 50 -11.63 13.53 8.32
N LEU A 51 -11.43 14.01 9.54
CA LEU A 51 -12.48 14.34 10.50
C LEU A 51 -12.80 15.82 10.39
N SER A 52 -14.00 16.15 9.94
CA SER A 52 -14.49 17.52 9.85
C SER A 52 -15.70 17.70 10.77
N GLY A 53 -15.81 18.87 11.39
CA GLY A 53 -16.93 19.20 12.26
C GLY A 53 -17.00 20.68 12.58
N ARG A 54 -17.94 21.06 13.44
CA ARG A 54 -18.12 22.42 13.92
C ARG A 54 -18.28 22.43 15.44
N VAL A 55 -17.62 23.37 16.09
CA VAL A 55 -17.74 23.64 17.53
C VAL A 55 -18.65 24.86 17.71
N THR A 56 -19.73 24.67 18.45
CA THR A 56 -20.74 25.70 18.72
C THR A 56 -20.94 25.89 20.21
N ALA A 57 -21.27 27.11 20.63
CA ALA A 57 -21.76 27.41 21.96
C ALA A 57 -23.22 26.94 22.13
N GLU A 58 -23.75 26.99 23.36
CA GLU A 58 -25.14 26.62 23.66
C GLU A 58 -26.17 27.43 22.83
N GLY A 59 -25.82 28.66 22.42
CA GLY A 59 -26.67 29.49 21.55
C GLY A 59 -26.52 29.24 20.04
N GLY A 60 -25.78 28.20 19.62
CA GLY A 60 -25.57 27.88 18.20
C GLY A 60 -24.52 28.75 17.48
N GLN A 61 -23.95 29.75 18.15
CA GLN A 61 -22.85 30.54 17.62
C GLN A 61 -21.57 29.69 17.53
N GLY A 62 -20.88 29.78 16.40
CA GLY A 62 -19.58 29.13 16.20
C GLY A 62 -18.52 29.68 17.15
N LEU A 63 -17.68 28.79 17.70
CA LEU A 63 -16.60 29.19 18.60
C LEU A 63 -15.25 29.21 17.87
N PRO A 64 -14.71 30.40 17.55
CA PRO A 64 -13.38 30.52 16.95
C PRO A 64 -12.26 30.31 17.97
N GLY A 65 -11.11 29.83 17.50
CA GLY A 65 -9.90 29.71 18.31
C GLY A 65 -9.92 28.58 19.34
N VAL A 66 -10.83 27.62 19.22
CA VAL A 66 -10.85 26.40 20.03
C VAL A 66 -9.80 25.44 19.48
N ASN A 67 -8.96 24.89 20.36
CA ASN A 67 -7.94 23.93 19.98
C ASN A 67 -8.53 22.51 20.03
N VAL A 68 -8.53 21.81 18.91
CA VAL A 68 -9.07 20.45 18.75
C VAL A 68 -7.89 19.49 18.65
N LEU A 69 -7.70 18.66 19.67
CA LEU A 69 -6.60 17.69 19.71
C LEU A 69 -7.15 16.27 19.74
N LEU A 70 -6.52 15.37 19.00
CA LEU A 70 -6.82 13.95 19.06
C LEU A 70 -6.04 13.32 20.22
N LYS A 71 -6.76 12.78 21.21
CA LYS A 71 -6.18 12.22 22.44
C LYS A 71 -5.16 11.13 22.14
N GLY A 72 -3.99 11.22 22.78
CA GLY A 72 -2.90 10.26 22.60
C GLY A 72 -2.05 10.51 21.35
N THR A 73 -2.35 11.55 20.56
CA THR A 73 -1.55 11.96 19.40
C THR A 73 -1.13 13.42 19.53
N SER A 74 -0.11 13.82 18.77
CA SER A 74 0.28 15.23 18.61
C SER A 74 -0.50 15.93 17.48
N ILE A 75 -1.53 15.28 16.93
CA ILE A 75 -2.33 15.81 15.83
C ILE A 75 -3.42 16.70 16.42
N GLY A 76 -3.45 17.96 16.00
CA GLY A 76 -4.46 18.93 16.40
C GLY A 76 -4.67 20.02 15.36
N THR A 77 -5.78 20.73 15.48
CA THR A 77 -6.15 21.88 14.65
C THR A 77 -6.90 22.91 15.48
N SER A 78 -6.84 24.19 15.11
CA SER A 78 -7.72 25.21 15.67
C SER A 78 -9.01 25.36 14.86
N THR A 79 -10.09 25.82 15.50
CA THR A 79 -11.34 26.19 14.80
C THR A 79 -11.24 27.55 14.12
N ASP A 80 -11.92 27.69 12.98
CA ASP A 80 -12.04 28.94 12.21
C ASP A 80 -13.05 29.95 12.79
N ALA A 81 -13.28 31.08 12.11
CA ALA A 81 -14.22 32.12 12.51
C ALA A 81 -15.66 31.60 12.70
N GLU A 82 -16.07 30.60 11.92
CA GLU A 82 -17.38 29.97 12.02
C GLU A 82 -17.40 28.79 13.00
N GLY A 83 -16.27 28.44 13.61
CA GLY A 83 -16.13 27.30 14.52
C GLY A 83 -15.88 25.96 13.82
N ARG A 84 -15.62 25.92 12.51
CA ARG A 84 -15.34 24.69 11.78
C ARG A 84 -13.90 24.25 12.00
N PHE A 85 -13.68 22.95 11.96
CA PHE A 85 -12.36 22.34 12.01
C PHE A 85 -12.25 21.19 11.02
N THR A 86 -11.02 20.88 10.62
CA THR A 86 -10.71 19.72 9.77
C THR A 86 -9.40 19.12 10.26
N LEU A 87 -9.43 17.86 10.68
CA LEU A 87 -8.31 17.14 11.26
C LEU A 87 -8.08 15.85 10.47
N ARG A 88 -6.87 15.64 9.98
CA ARG A 88 -6.48 14.41 9.29
C ARG A 88 -5.89 13.43 10.30
N THR A 89 -6.34 12.19 10.30
CA THR A 89 -5.87 11.15 11.21
C THR A 89 -5.93 9.78 10.56
N THR A 90 -4.97 8.92 10.88
CA THR A 90 -4.96 7.51 10.49
C THR A 90 -5.72 6.61 11.48
N THR A 91 -6.20 7.17 12.59
CA THR A 91 -6.90 6.44 13.65
C THR A 91 -8.39 6.29 13.34
N THR A 92 -8.94 5.09 13.57
CA THR A 92 -10.38 4.80 13.39
C THR A 92 -11.21 5.19 14.62
N ASP A 93 -10.67 4.99 15.82
CA ASP A 93 -11.33 5.28 17.10
C ASP A 93 -10.48 6.21 17.96
N GLY A 94 -11.05 7.35 18.37
CA GLY A 94 -10.33 8.32 19.17
C GLY A 94 -11.25 9.33 19.83
N THR A 95 -10.81 9.82 20.99
CA THR A 95 -11.49 10.91 21.69
C THR A 95 -10.89 12.24 21.25
N LEU A 96 -11.73 13.18 20.81
CA LEU A 96 -11.31 14.56 20.57
C LEU A 96 -11.39 15.36 21.87
N ILE A 97 -10.33 16.12 22.16
CA ILE A 97 -10.26 17.04 23.28
C ILE A 97 -10.39 18.45 22.72
N PHE A 98 -11.39 19.18 23.19
CA PHE A 98 -11.62 20.58 22.83
C PHE A 98 -11.12 21.46 23.97
N LEU A 99 -10.04 22.21 23.71
CA LEU A 99 -9.46 23.12 24.69
C LEU A 99 -9.83 24.55 24.32
N ARG A 100 -10.44 25.25 25.27
CA ARG A 100 -10.64 26.69 25.23
C ARG A 100 -9.66 27.33 26.22
N LEU A 101 -8.94 28.35 25.77
CA LEU A 101 -8.24 29.23 26.71
C LEU A 101 -9.31 30.05 27.45
N ALA A 102 -9.44 29.81 28.75
CA ALA A 102 -10.21 30.69 29.61
C ALA A 102 -9.35 31.94 29.85
N THR A 103 -9.83 33.09 29.40
CA THR A 103 -9.29 34.40 29.76
C THR A 103 -10.46 35.27 30.16
#